data_AF-A0A835DJ53-F1
#
_entry.id   AF-A0A835DJ53-F1
#
_cell.length_a   1.000
_cell.length_b   1.000
_cell.length_c   1.000
_cell.angle_alpha   90.00
_cell.angle_beta   90.00
_cell.angle_gamma   90.00
#
_symmetry.space_group_name_H-M   'P 1'
#
loop_
_entity.id
_entity.type
_entity.pdbx_description
1 polymer ?
#
loop_
_entity_poly.entity_id
_entity_poly.type
_entity_poly.pdbx_seq_one_letter_code
_entity_poly.pdbx_strand_id
1 'polypeptide(L)'
;MGTQFLFLLFLLTCANLPPSSSDPEDEACLTNLKESLQDPKNSLQNWTKTTFKNPCSGFTSYLQGATCNNGRIYKLSLTNLSLKGSISPYLSNCTNLQSLDLSSNSLTGPIPPDLQSLLNLAVLNLSSNRLSGQIPPQLAFCAYLNVIDLHENLLTGMIPQQLGLLLRLSAFDVSSNRLSGPIPGLLGNRNGNLPRFNASSFEGNKDLYGYPLGPVKVRRLSVRAIVGIGLGSGFLSLVISFSVVCVWLKVREERVVGEEGKIVKRAGIILVVVSEIEEFNTGSLNSIVSIGLRMKKQPVVFLHGGPGGGTSPSNRRFFDPDFYRIILCDQRGAGRSTPHACLEDNTTWDLINDIEKLREHLDIPEWQVFGGSWGSTLALAYSQSHPEKVTGMVLRGIFLLRKKELDWFYEGGAAAIFPDAWEPFRDLIPENERGSFISAYSKRLNSDNIETQGRYDVCCPMMSAWDLHKAWPEAELKVIPDAGHSANEPGIAVELVTANEKLKIILKTKGGSNY
;
A
#
# COMPACT_ATOMS: atom_id res chain seq x y z
N MET A 1 -2.75 16.90 -42.91
CA MET A 1 -4.17 16.97 -42.50
C MET A 1 -4.52 16.05 -41.31
N GLY A 2 -3.58 15.66 -40.43
CA GLY A 2 -3.87 14.72 -39.33
C GLY A 2 -3.76 15.30 -37.91
N THR A 3 -3.01 16.37 -37.71
CA THR A 3 -2.67 16.88 -36.37
C THR A 3 -3.57 18.02 -35.88
N GLN A 4 -4.20 18.78 -36.79
CA GLN A 4 -5.21 19.79 -36.41
C GLN A 4 -6.58 19.20 -36.06
N PHE A 5 -6.88 17.97 -36.51
CA PHE A 5 -8.17 17.32 -36.22
C PHE A 5 -8.20 16.70 -34.82
N LEU A 6 -7.05 16.23 -34.31
CA LEU A 6 -6.91 15.67 -32.96
C LEU A 6 -6.94 16.76 -31.86
N PHE A 7 -6.43 17.96 -32.14
CA PHE A 7 -6.52 19.09 -31.22
C PHE A 7 -7.95 19.65 -31.12
N LEU A 8 -8.72 19.64 -32.21
CA LEU A 8 -10.15 19.98 -32.17
C LEU A 8 -10.98 18.92 -31.42
N LEU A 9 -10.64 17.63 -31.52
CA LEU A 9 -11.34 16.57 -30.78
C LEU A 9 -11.07 16.63 -29.26
N PHE A 10 -9.89 17.09 -28.84
CA PHE A 10 -9.55 17.24 -27.42
C PHE A 10 -10.21 18.49 -26.79
N LEU A 11 -10.43 19.55 -27.57
CA LEU A 11 -11.21 20.72 -27.16
C LEU A 11 -12.72 20.46 -27.15
N LEU A 12 -13.22 19.56 -28.00
CA LEU A 12 -14.64 19.13 -28.03
C LEU A 12 -15.00 18.12 -26.93
N THR A 13 -14.04 17.41 -26.35
CA THR A 13 -14.27 16.50 -25.21
C THR A 13 -14.21 17.21 -23.86
N CYS A 14 -13.62 18.42 -23.79
CA CYS A 14 -13.74 19.32 -22.64
C CYS A 14 -15.02 20.19 -22.67
N ALA A 15 -15.79 20.17 -23.76
CA ALA A 15 -17.00 20.97 -23.94
C ALA A 15 -18.30 20.27 -23.51
N ASN A 16 -18.22 19.04 -22.97
CA ASN A 16 -19.37 18.29 -22.45
C ASN A 16 -19.23 17.95 -20.96
N LEU A 17 -18.56 18.78 -20.18
CA LEU A 17 -19.02 18.96 -18.81
C LEU A 17 -20.35 19.72 -18.93
N PRO A 18 -21.48 19.19 -18.43
CA PRO A 18 -22.67 20.01 -18.34
C PRO A 18 -22.26 21.28 -17.60
N PRO A 19 -22.53 22.48 -18.15
CA PRO A 19 -22.26 23.69 -17.41
C PRO A 19 -22.91 23.51 -16.05
N SER A 20 -22.15 23.70 -14.97
CA SER A 20 -22.71 23.87 -13.65
C SER A 20 -23.50 25.17 -13.69
N SER A 21 -24.66 25.14 -14.32
CA SER A 21 -25.62 26.23 -14.31
C SER A 21 -26.08 26.28 -12.87
N SER A 22 -25.46 27.19 -12.11
CA SER A 22 -26.02 27.65 -10.84
C SER A 22 -27.51 27.87 -11.08
N ASP A 23 -28.35 27.17 -10.34
CA ASP A 23 -29.79 27.41 -10.38
C ASP A 23 -30.06 28.62 -9.50
N PRO A 24 -30.26 29.82 -10.07
CA PRO A 24 -30.35 31.03 -9.27
C PRO A 24 -31.61 31.03 -8.40
N GLU A 25 -32.62 30.24 -8.80
CA GLU A 25 -33.96 30.21 -8.22
C GLU A 25 -34.26 28.90 -7.46
N ASP A 26 -33.31 27.97 -7.41
CA ASP A 26 -33.44 26.61 -6.84
C ASP A 26 -34.51 25.71 -7.52
N GLU A 27 -35.17 26.16 -8.60
CA GLU A 27 -36.29 25.46 -9.24
C GLU A 27 -35.90 24.12 -9.86
N ALA A 28 -34.86 24.09 -10.70
CA ALA A 28 -34.39 22.92 -11.41
C ALA A 28 -33.81 21.88 -10.44
N CYS A 29 -33.06 22.31 -9.42
CA CYS A 29 -32.49 21.39 -8.44
C CYS A 29 -33.58 20.71 -7.60
N LEU A 30 -34.61 21.46 -7.18
CA LEU A 30 -35.76 20.93 -6.44
C LEU A 30 -36.64 20.03 -7.31
N THR A 31 -36.83 20.38 -8.59
CA THR A 31 -37.57 19.55 -9.54
C THR A 31 -36.92 18.19 -9.71
N ASN A 32 -35.61 18.16 -9.98
CA ASN A 32 -34.86 16.91 -10.14
C ASN A 32 -34.79 16.10 -8.84
N LEU A 33 -34.69 16.77 -7.68
CA LEU A 33 -34.77 16.08 -6.40
C LEU A 33 -36.14 15.41 -6.24
N LYS A 34 -37.24 16.13 -6.48
CA LYS A 34 -38.60 15.57 -6.37
C LYS A 34 -38.81 14.38 -7.30
N GLU A 35 -38.34 14.46 -8.54
CA GLU A 35 -38.47 13.39 -9.53
C GLU A 35 -37.67 12.13 -9.15
N SER A 36 -36.52 12.30 -8.49
CA SER A 36 -35.71 11.18 -7.99
C SER A 36 -36.29 10.48 -6.76
N LEU A 37 -37.27 11.10 -6.10
CA LEU A 37 -37.86 10.64 -4.84
C LEU A 37 -39.24 10.01 -5.06
N GLN A 38 -39.44 8.85 -4.44
CA GLN A 38 -40.77 8.29 -4.23
C GLN A 38 -41.23 8.68 -2.83
N ASP A 39 -42.47 9.14 -2.71
CA ASP A 39 -43.05 9.68 -1.47
C ASP A 39 -44.32 8.92 -1.06
N PRO A 40 -44.18 7.72 -0.46
CA PRO A 40 -45.32 6.83 -0.19
C PRO A 40 -46.34 7.41 0.80
N LYS A 41 -45.88 8.30 1.70
CA LYS A 41 -46.73 8.95 2.70
C LYS A 41 -47.35 10.24 2.19
N ASN A 42 -47.04 10.65 0.96
CA ASN A 42 -47.41 11.93 0.41
C ASN A 42 -47.05 13.06 1.39
N SER A 43 -45.80 13.08 1.89
CA SER A 43 -45.31 14.11 2.81
C SER A 43 -44.84 15.37 2.08
N LEU A 44 -44.53 15.23 0.79
CA LEU A 44 -44.07 16.29 -0.11
C LEU A 44 -45.20 16.75 -1.04
N GLN A 45 -46.45 16.81 -0.57
CA GLN A 45 -47.61 17.19 -1.42
C GLN A 45 -47.46 18.59 -2.01
N ASN A 46 -46.85 19.49 -1.24
CA ASN A 46 -46.62 20.87 -1.64
C ASN A 46 -45.37 21.04 -2.52
N TRP A 47 -44.66 19.96 -2.87
CA TRP A 47 -43.50 20.00 -3.76
C TRP A 47 -43.97 19.93 -5.21
N THR A 48 -44.34 21.08 -5.75
CA THR A 48 -44.90 21.27 -7.10
C THR A 48 -44.04 22.21 -7.94
N LYS A 49 -44.18 22.17 -9.27
CA LYS A 49 -43.49 23.13 -10.16
C LYS A 49 -43.75 24.60 -9.78
N THR A 50 -44.99 24.91 -9.38
CA THR A 50 -45.38 26.26 -8.95
C THR A 50 -44.67 26.72 -7.68
N THR A 51 -44.46 25.83 -6.72
CA THR A 51 -43.75 26.14 -5.47
C THR A 51 -42.24 26.14 -5.65
N PHE A 52 -41.70 25.42 -6.63
CA PHE A 52 -40.27 25.43 -6.93
C PHE A 52 -39.81 26.73 -7.59
N LYS A 53 -40.68 27.40 -8.35
CA LYS A 53 -40.38 28.71 -8.97
C LYS A 53 -40.18 29.83 -7.95
N ASN A 54 -40.83 29.73 -6.79
CA ASN A 54 -40.68 30.68 -5.68
C ASN A 54 -40.62 29.91 -4.36
N PRO A 55 -39.49 29.22 -4.09
CA PRO A 55 -39.41 28.31 -2.95
C PRO A 55 -39.38 29.06 -1.61
N CYS A 56 -39.12 30.36 -1.63
CA CYS A 56 -38.89 31.16 -0.43
C CYS A 56 -39.86 32.35 -0.32
N SER A 57 -40.34 32.58 0.91
CA SER A 57 -41.08 33.78 1.32
C SER A 57 -40.38 34.38 2.55
N GLY A 58 -39.46 35.31 2.29
CA GLY A 58 -38.57 35.86 3.32
C GLY A 58 -37.65 34.77 3.90
N PHE A 59 -37.75 34.54 5.21
CA PHE A 59 -37.00 33.50 5.93
C PHE A 59 -37.72 32.14 6.00
N THR A 60 -38.92 32.04 5.42
CA THR A 60 -39.77 30.84 5.49
C THR A 60 -39.97 30.22 4.11
N SER A 61 -40.31 28.93 4.06
CA SER A 61 -40.66 28.21 2.84
C SER A 61 -41.98 27.45 3.03
N TYR A 62 -42.78 27.36 1.98
CA TYR A 62 -43.95 26.48 1.93
C TYR A 62 -43.59 25.02 1.60
N LEU A 63 -42.33 24.78 1.19
CA LEU A 63 -41.81 23.46 0.93
C LEU A 63 -41.48 22.79 2.26
N GLN A 64 -42.05 21.60 2.47
CA GLN A 64 -41.74 20.75 3.61
C GLN A 64 -40.22 20.63 3.79
N GLY A 65 -39.72 20.98 4.98
CA GLY A 65 -38.31 20.82 5.33
C GLY A 65 -37.36 21.90 4.83
N ALA A 66 -37.80 22.84 4.00
CA ALA A 66 -36.94 23.90 3.47
C ALA A 66 -36.90 25.12 4.41
N THR A 67 -35.72 25.71 4.58
CA THR A 67 -35.53 27.00 5.26
C THR A 67 -34.77 27.94 4.35
N CYS A 68 -35.20 29.19 4.33
CA CYS A 68 -34.72 30.19 3.39
C CYS A 68 -33.85 31.25 4.05
N ASN A 69 -32.87 31.73 3.30
CA ASN A 69 -32.07 32.90 3.65
C ASN A 69 -31.81 33.68 2.36
N ASN A 70 -32.08 34.99 2.37
CA ASN A 70 -31.97 35.87 1.20
C ASN A 70 -32.68 35.33 -0.06
N GLY A 71 -33.89 34.78 0.11
CA GLY A 71 -34.71 34.31 -1.01
C GLY A 71 -34.30 32.96 -1.62
N ARG A 72 -33.29 32.28 -1.08
CA ARG A 72 -32.84 30.96 -1.52
C ARG A 72 -32.85 29.95 -0.39
N ILE A 73 -33.00 28.67 -0.72
CA ILE A 73 -32.93 27.60 0.28
C ILE A 73 -31.47 27.46 0.72
N TYR A 74 -31.24 27.52 2.03
CA TYR A 74 -29.93 27.25 2.62
C TYR A 74 -29.94 26.02 3.53
N LYS A 75 -31.12 25.58 3.98
CA LYS A 75 -31.28 24.33 4.74
C LYS A 75 -32.44 23.53 4.19
N LEU A 76 -32.22 22.24 3.99
CA LEU A 76 -33.22 21.28 3.57
C LEU A 76 -33.16 20.05 4.49
N SER A 77 -34.19 19.83 5.29
CA SER A 77 -34.33 18.67 6.18
C SER A 77 -35.60 17.90 5.86
N LEU A 78 -35.43 16.72 5.25
CA LEU A 78 -36.48 15.78 4.86
C LEU A 78 -36.38 14.48 5.68
N THR A 79 -36.03 14.61 6.96
CA THR A 79 -35.81 13.47 7.85
C THR A 79 -37.12 12.71 8.16
N ASN A 80 -37.04 11.38 8.24
CA ASN A 80 -38.14 10.51 8.69
C ASN A 80 -39.46 10.65 7.89
N LEU A 81 -39.37 10.82 6.59
CA LEU A 81 -40.53 10.93 5.69
C LEU A 81 -40.86 9.62 4.94
N SER A 82 -40.09 8.56 5.22
CA SER A 82 -40.21 7.27 4.52
C SER A 82 -40.01 7.36 3.00
N LEU A 83 -39.22 8.35 2.56
CA LEU A 83 -38.89 8.58 1.16
C LEU A 83 -38.07 7.41 0.61
N LYS A 84 -38.30 7.05 -0.65
CA LYS A 84 -37.50 6.07 -1.41
C LYS A 84 -36.94 6.72 -2.66
N GLY A 85 -36.18 5.96 -3.45
CA GLY A 85 -35.53 6.46 -4.66
C GLY A 85 -34.03 6.67 -4.42
N SER A 86 -33.44 7.64 -5.09
CA SER A 86 -32.00 7.96 -5.00
C SER A 86 -31.78 9.44 -4.79
N ILE A 87 -30.60 9.82 -4.29
CA ILE A 87 -30.20 11.23 -4.22
C ILE A 87 -29.85 11.69 -5.64
N SER A 88 -30.60 12.66 -6.18
CA SER A 88 -30.33 13.22 -7.50
C SER A 88 -28.98 13.96 -7.54
N PRO A 89 -28.10 13.71 -8.52
CA PRO A 89 -26.88 14.50 -8.72
C PRO A 89 -27.18 16.00 -8.85
N TYR A 90 -28.29 16.35 -9.52
CA TYR A 90 -28.71 17.74 -9.73
C TYR A 90 -29.07 18.49 -8.43
N LEU A 91 -29.16 17.82 -7.29
CA LEU A 91 -29.22 18.49 -5.98
C LEU A 91 -28.02 19.41 -5.76
N SER A 92 -26.88 19.13 -6.39
CA SER A 92 -25.67 19.96 -6.39
C SER A 92 -25.90 21.37 -6.95
N ASN A 93 -26.98 21.59 -7.71
CA ASN A 93 -27.29 22.90 -8.30
C ASN A 93 -27.97 23.85 -7.31
N CYS A 94 -28.44 23.36 -6.15
CA CYS A 94 -28.93 24.20 -5.05
C CYS A 94 -27.73 24.84 -4.30
N THR A 95 -26.94 25.69 -4.97
CA THR A 95 -25.60 26.13 -4.52
C THR A 95 -25.57 26.93 -3.21
N ASN A 96 -26.72 27.42 -2.75
CA ASN A 96 -26.86 28.12 -1.47
C ASN A 96 -27.03 27.18 -0.27
N LEU A 97 -27.18 25.87 -0.49
CA LEU A 97 -27.32 24.88 0.59
C LEU A 97 -26.10 24.86 1.52
N GLN A 98 -26.38 25.04 2.80
CA GLN A 98 -25.46 24.92 3.93
C GLN A 98 -25.78 23.70 4.80
N SER A 99 -27.02 23.23 4.80
CA SER A 99 -27.43 22.06 5.57
C SER A 99 -28.36 21.18 4.75
N LEU A 100 -27.95 19.94 4.54
CA LEU A 100 -28.74 18.90 3.89
C LEU A 100 -28.91 17.73 4.86
N ASP A 101 -30.16 17.41 5.16
CA ASP A 101 -30.52 16.31 6.02
C ASP A 101 -31.61 15.46 5.35
N LEU A 102 -31.23 14.27 4.90
CA LEU A 102 -32.11 13.27 4.29
C LEU A 102 -32.18 12.00 5.15
N SER A 103 -31.83 12.10 6.42
CA SER A 103 -31.69 10.97 7.34
C SER A 103 -33.00 10.22 7.58
N SER A 104 -32.89 8.99 8.08
CA SER A 104 -34.05 8.18 8.50
C SER A 104 -35.09 7.97 7.38
N ASN A 105 -34.62 7.65 6.17
CA ASN A 105 -35.48 7.35 5.02
C ASN A 105 -35.16 5.95 4.48
N SER A 106 -35.63 5.64 3.27
CA SER A 106 -35.35 4.40 2.55
C SER A 106 -34.69 4.70 1.19
N LEU A 107 -33.84 5.73 1.15
CA LEU A 107 -33.08 6.12 -0.04
C LEU A 107 -32.04 5.05 -0.37
N THR A 108 -31.82 4.85 -1.67
CA THR A 108 -30.95 3.81 -2.24
C THR A 108 -29.99 4.43 -3.27
N GLY A 109 -29.02 3.64 -3.75
CA GLY A 109 -28.04 4.11 -4.72
C GLY A 109 -26.84 4.83 -4.07
N PRO A 110 -25.91 5.37 -4.88
CA PRO A 110 -24.71 6.02 -4.38
C PRO A 110 -24.96 7.44 -3.85
N ILE A 111 -24.05 7.90 -3.01
CA ILE A 111 -23.91 9.33 -2.71
C ILE A 111 -23.33 9.98 -3.99
N PRO A 112 -24.00 10.97 -4.60
CA PRO A 112 -23.50 11.59 -5.83
C PRO A 112 -22.19 12.35 -5.57
N PRO A 113 -21.11 12.13 -6.35
CA PRO A 113 -19.88 12.91 -6.24
C PRO A 113 -20.12 14.40 -6.57
N ASP A 114 -21.14 14.71 -7.37
CA ASP A 114 -21.55 16.06 -7.77
C ASP A 114 -21.88 17.00 -6.59
N LEU A 115 -22.21 16.43 -5.42
CA LEU A 115 -22.38 17.18 -4.17
C LEU A 115 -21.17 18.04 -3.81
N GLN A 116 -19.99 17.78 -4.38
CA GLN A 116 -18.81 18.65 -4.32
C GLN A 116 -19.09 20.11 -4.72
N SER A 117 -20.10 20.36 -5.54
CA SER A 117 -20.44 21.71 -6.02
C SER A 117 -21.20 22.54 -4.97
N LEU A 118 -21.65 21.93 -3.88
CA LEU A 118 -22.26 22.61 -2.75
C LEU A 118 -21.17 23.23 -1.85
N LEU A 119 -20.50 24.26 -2.36
CA LEU A 119 -19.33 24.86 -1.71
C LEU A 119 -19.62 25.45 -0.32
N ASN A 120 -20.88 25.79 -0.04
CA ASN A 120 -21.31 26.34 1.25
C ASN A 120 -21.78 25.26 2.25
N LEU A 121 -21.76 23.98 1.86
CA LEU A 121 -22.32 22.90 2.67
C LEU A 121 -21.51 22.72 3.97
N ALA A 122 -22.19 22.88 5.10
CA ALA A 122 -21.65 22.73 6.45
C ALA A 122 -22.17 21.47 7.15
N VAL A 123 -23.38 21.01 6.82
CA VAL A 123 -24.00 19.82 7.42
C VAL A 123 -24.49 18.90 6.32
N LEU A 124 -23.99 17.66 6.32
CA LEU A 124 -24.47 16.57 5.48
C LEU A 124 -24.90 15.41 6.39
N ASN A 125 -26.21 15.18 6.51
CA ASN A 125 -26.75 14.02 7.22
C ASN A 125 -27.53 13.14 6.25
N LEU A 126 -26.99 11.96 5.96
CA LEU A 126 -27.59 10.93 5.10
C LEU A 126 -27.80 9.61 5.86
N SER A 127 -27.69 9.64 7.19
CA SER A 127 -27.74 8.45 8.04
C SER A 127 -29.08 7.70 7.98
N SER A 128 -29.08 6.44 8.43
CA SER A 128 -30.29 5.61 8.53
C SER A 128 -31.04 5.52 7.19
N ASN A 129 -30.33 5.08 6.15
CA ASN A 129 -30.85 4.88 4.79
C ASN A 129 -30.36 3.53 4.23
N ARG A 130 -30.52 3.31 2.92
CA ARG A 130 -30.01 2.13 2.20
C ARG A 130 -29.00 2.53 1.11
N LEU A 131 -28.25 3.61 1.32
CA LEU A 131 -27.26 4.11 0.37
C LEU A 131 -26.12 3.10 0.23
N SER A 132 -25.62 2.92 -0.98
CA SER A 132 -24.67 1.87 -1.35
C SER A 132 -23.54 2.42 -2.22
N GLY A 133 -22.43 1.70 -2.37
CA GLY A 133 -21.27 2.20 -3.11
C GLY A 133 -20.27 2.93 -2.20
N GLN A 134 -19.31 3.64 -2.79
CA GLN A 134 -18.23 4.28 -2.03
C GLN A 134 -18.63 5.67 -1.51
N ILE A 135 -18.01 6.10 -0.42
CA ILE A 135 -18.05 7.50 0.01
C ILE A 135 -17.23 8.30 -1.01
N PRO A 136 -17.81 9.31 -1.70
CA PRO A 136 -17.08 10.06 -2.71
C PRO A 136 -15.95 10.89 -2.08
N PRO A 137 -14.67 10.73 -2.51
CA PRO A 137 -13.58 11.60 -2.05
C PRO A 137 -13.84 13.08 -2.33
N GLN A 138 -14.67 13.39 -3.34
CA GLN A 138 -15.03 14.72 -3.76
C GLN A 138 -15.81 15.52 -2.70
N LEU A 139 -16.41 14.85 -1.69
CA LEU A 139 -17.00 15.54 -0.54
C LEU A 139 -15.98 16.42 0.20
N ALA A 140 -14.69 16.13 0.10
CA ALA A 140 -13.63 16.96 0.67
C ALA A 140 -13.50 18.36 0.03
N PHE A 141 -14.09 18.59 -1.16
CA PHE A 141 -14.12 19.93 -1.78
C PHE A 141 -15.11 20.88 -1.10
N CYS A 142 -16.06 20.36 -0.32
CA CYS A 142 -16.95 21.17 0.50
C CYS A 142 -16.20 21.64 1.77
N ALA A 143 -15.31 22.62 1.62
CA ALA A 143 -14.39 23.07 2.67
C ALA A 143 -15.08 23.59 3.96
N TYR A 144 -16.38 23.91 3.89
CA TYR A 144 -17.18 24.36 5.03
C TYR A 144 -17.79 23.21 5.84
N LEU A 145 -17.67 21.95 5.40
CA LEU A 145 -18.24 20.80 6.09
C LEU A 145 -17.74 20.72 7.53
N ASN A 146 -18.72 20.75 8.43
CA ASN A 146 -18.57 20.66 9.87
C ASN A 146 -19.19 19.35 10.40
N VAL A 147 -20.25 18.87 9.76
CA VAL A 147 -20.93 17.61 10.14
C VAL A 147 -21.06 16.73 8.92
N ILE A 148 -20.57 15.49 9.04
CA ILE A 148 -20.83 14.40 8.10
C ILE A 148 -21.37 13.23 8.90
N ASP A 149 -22.63 12.89 8.68
CA ASP A 149 -23.27 11.75 9.30
C ASP A 149 -23.82 10.81 8.22
N LEU A 150 -23.21 9.63 8.12
CA LEU A 150 -23.50 8.58 7.14
C LEU A 150 -23.81 7.24 7.82
N HIS A 151 -24.04 7.22 9.14
CA HIS A 151 -24.22 5.96 9.86
C HIS A 151 -25.45 5.18 9.38
N GLU A 152 -25.49 3.88 9.64
CA GLU A 152 -26.61 3.00 9.26
C GLU A 152 -26.99 3.08 7.77
N ASN A 153 -26.03 2.71 6.91
CA ASN A 153 -26.21 2.60 5.48
C ASN A 153 -25.56 1.30 4.95
N LEU A 154 -25.48 1.14 3.63
CA LEU A 154 -24.85 0.00 2.94
C LEU A 154 -23.56 0.43 2.21
N LEU A 155 -22.90 1.50 2.66
CA LEU A 155 -21.70 2.05 2.02
C LEU A 155 -20.53 1.06 2.13
N THR A 156 -19.73 0.98 1.08
CA THR A 156 -18.65 0.00 0.88
C THR A 156 -17.33 0.69 0.54
N GLY A 157 -16.22 -0.04 0.62
CA GLY A 157 -14.89 0.50 0.29
C GLY A 157 -14.24 1.24 1.45
N MET A 158 -13.21 2.01 1.15
CA MET A 158 -12.41 2.72 2.15
C MET A 158 -13.03 4.08 2.50
N ILE A 159 -12.79 4.56 3.73
CA ILE A 159 -13.03 5.97 4.07
C ILE A 159 -12.00 6.81 3.30
N PRO A 160 -12.41 7.78 2.46
CA PRO A 160 -11.47 8.58 1.69
C PRO A 160 -10.55 9.41 2.59
N GLN A 161 -9.24 9.35 2.34
CA GLN A 161 -8.26 10.10 3.12
C GLN A 161 -8.45 11.62 3.01
N GLN A 162 -9.00 12.09 1.88
CA GLN A 162 -9.30 13.49 1.61
C GLN A 162 -10.25 14.09 2.64
N LEU A 163 -11.13 13.29 3.28
CA LEU A 163 -12.00 13.77 4.35
C LEU A 163 -11.22 14.25 5.59
N GLY A 164 -9.99 13.76 5.79
CA GLY A 164 -9.09 14.26 6.83
C GLY A 164 -8.60 15.69 6.60
N LEU A 165 -8.74 16.23 5.39
CA LEU A 165 -8.39 17.62 5.05
C LEU A 165 -9.45 18.63 5.50
N LEU A 166 -10.64 18.17 5.89
CA LEU A 166 -11.73 19.02 6.37
C LEU A 166 -11.45 19.51 7.78
N LEU A 167 -10.68 20.59 7.89
CA LEU A 167 -10.25 21.16 9.17
C LEU A 167 -11.42 21.60 10.07
N ARG A 168 -12.58 21.93 9.49
CA ARG A 168 -13.78 22.36 10.21
C ARG A 168 -14.66 21.23 10.73
N LEU A 169 -14.42 19.99 10.30
CA LEU A 169 -15.24 18.84 10.67
C LEU A 169 -15.24 18.66 12.19
N SER A 170 -16.38 18.78 12.86
CA SER A 170 -16.51 18.56 14.31
C SER A 170 -17.37 17.37 14.69
N ALA A 171 -18.23 16.90 13.78
CA ALA A 171 -18.95 15.65 13.92
C ALA A 171 -18.76 14.79 12.67
N PHE A 172 -18.39 13.54 12.89
CA PHE A 172 -18.21 12.55 11.86
C PHE A 172 -18.74 11.20 12.37
N ASP A 173 -19.64 10.58 11.62
CA ASP A 173 -20.13 9.24 11.92
C ASP A 173 -20.33 8.45 10.63
N VAL A 174 -19.68 7.30 10.53
CA VAL A 174 -19.80 6.33 9.43
C VAL A 174 -20.08 4.92 9.96
N SER A 175 -20.51 4.82 11.21
CA SER A 175 -20.78 3.56 11.87
C SER A 175 -21.90 2.77 11.18
N SER A 176 -21.96 1.47 11.44
CA SER A 176 -23.00 0.56 10.91
C SER A 176 -23.12 0.62 9.38
N ASN A 177 -21.98 0.51 8.68
CA ASN A 177 -21.88 0.40 7.23
C ASN A 177 -21.13 -0.90 6.84
N ARG A 178 -20.72 -1.02 5.57
CA ARG A 178 -19.89 -2.11 5.04
C ARG A 178 -18.51 -1.59 4.61
N LEU A 179 -17.99 -0.57 5.30
CA LEU A 179 -16.69 0.02 5.01
C LEU A 179 -15.56 -0.93 5.44
N SER A 180 -14.43 -0.82 4.77
CA SER A 180 -13.27 -1.70 4.92
C SER A 180 -11.96 -0.92 4.85
N GLY A 181 -10.89 -1.49 5.39
CA GLY A 181 -9.55 -0.91 5.32
C GLY A 181 -9.21 -0.03 6.53
N PRO A 182 -8.07 0.66 6.48
CA PRO A 182 -7.62 1.51 7.58
C PRO A 182 -8.47 2.80 7.69
N ILE A 183 -8.76 3.23 8.91
CA ILE A 183 -9.22 4.60 9.18
C ILE A 183 -8.09 5.57 8.82
N PRO A 184 -8.31 6.57 7.93
CA PRO A 184 -7.28 7.50 7.53
C PRO A 184 -6.69 8.26 8.72
N GLY A 185 -5.35 8.30 8.83
CA GLY A 185 -4.67 8.91 9.98
C GLY A 185 -5.02 10.38 10.19
N LEU A 186 -5.17 11.15 9.11
CA LEU A 186 -5.58 12.57 9.13
C LEU A 186 -7.02 12.78 9.66
N LEU A 187 -7.84 11.73 9.66
CA LEU A 187 -9.22 11.75 10.14
C LEU A 187 -9.34 11.15 11.55
N GLY A 188 -8.70 10.00 11.78
CA GLY A 188 -8.73 9.28 13.05
C GLY A 188 -7.86 9.94 14.12
N ASN A 189 -6.63 10.35 13.80
CA ASN A 189 -5.65 10.86 14.76
C ASN A 189 -5.38 12.37 14.56
N ARG A 190 -6.42 13.17 14.79
CA ARG A 190 -6.33 14.63 14.66
C ARG A 190 -5.53 15.23 15.83
N ASN A 191 -4.57 16.08 15.49
CA ASN A 191 -3.67 16.77 16.43
C ASN A 191 -4.11 18.23 16.65
N GLY A 192 -3.65 18.83 17.75
CA GLY A 192 -3.97 20.22 18.12
C GLY A 192 -5.39 20.38 18.69
N ASN A 193 -6.00 21.55 18.47
CA ASN A 193 -7.35 21.89 18.94
C ASN A 193 -8.48 21.29 18.08
N LEU A 194 -8.17 20.33 17.19
CA LEU A 194 -9.15 19.70 16.33
C LEU A 194 -9.96 18.64 17.10
N PRO A 195 -11.28 18.56 16.89
CA PRO A 195 -12.13 17.57 17.54
C PRO A 195 -11.77 16.16 17.07
N ARG A 196 -11.64 15.25 18.04
CA ARG A 196 -11.38 13.82 17.80
C ARG A 196 -12.70 13.06 17.75
N PHE A 197 -12.81 12.14 16.81
CA PHE A 197 -13.98 11.28 16.68
C PHE A 197 -13.79 10.03 17.54
N ASN A 198 -14.87 9.60 18.20
CA ASN A 198 -14.83 8.47 19.09
C ASN A 198 -14.88 7.15 18.31
N ALA A 199 -14.51 6.02 18.94
CA ALA A 199 -14.61 4.70 18.34
C ALA A 199 -16.03 4.40 17.80
N SER A 200 -17.05 4.85 18.53
CA SER A 200 -18.46 4.71 18.14
C SER A 200 -18.77 5.24 16.74
N SER A 201 -18.09 6.31 16.29
CA SER A 201 -18.25 6.89 14.95
C SER A 201 -17.84 5.96 13.81
N PHE A 202 -17.19 4.83 14.11
CA PHE A 202 -16.64 3.89 13.13
C PHE A 202 -17.10 2.44 13.35
N GLU A 203 -17.76 2.15 14.48
CA GLU A 203 -18.22 0.81 14.85
C GLU A 203 -19.25 0.24 13.86
N GLY A 204 -19.53 -1.05 13.92
CA GLY A 204 -20.47 -1.71 13.00
C GLY A 204 -19.93 -1.96 11.57
N ASN A 205 -18.76 -1.41 11.21
CA ASN A 205 -18.03 -1.76 10.00
C ASN A 205 -17.08 -2.94 10.25
N LYS A 206 -17.42 -4.14 9.75
CA LYS A 206 -16.72 -5.39 10.10
C LYS A 206 -15.22 -5.41 9.72
N ASP A 207 -14.88 -4.84 8.57
CA ASP A 207 -13.54 -4.93 7.98
C ASP A 207 -12.77 -3.59 8.08
N LEU A 208 -13.28 -2.64 8.85
CA LEU A 208 -12.64 -1.35 9.14
C LEU A 208 -11.77 -1.46 10.40
N TYR A 209 -10.58 -0.86 10.38
CA TYR A 209 -9.60 -0.99 11.46
C TYR A 209 -8.69 0.23 11.60
N GLY A 210 -7.92 0.31 12.68
CA GLY A 210 -7.01 1.44 12.96
C GLY A 210 -7.65 2.51 13.85
N TYR A 211 -6.85 3.42 14.41
CA TYR A 211 -7.31 4.37 15.44
C TYR A 211 -8.48 5.25 14.93
N PRO A 212 -9.57 5.43 15.70
CA PRO A 212 -9.74 5.05 17.11
C PRO A 212 -10.21 3.61 17.37
N LEU A 213 -10.44 2.80 16.33
CA LEU A 213 -10.71 1.37 16.48
C LEU A 213 -9.43 0.57 16.78
N GLY A 214 -9.61 -0.69 17.16
CA GLY A 214 -8.52 -1.65 17.34
C GLY A 214 -7.88 -2.11 16.02
N PRO A 215 -6.78 -2.89 16.13
CA PRO A 215 -6.15 -3.52 14.97
C PRO A 215 -7.08 -4.53 14.30
N VAL A 216 -6.76 -4.91 13.05
CA VAL A 216 -7.52 -5.87 12.24
C VAL A 216 -7.85 -7.12 13.06
N LYS A 217 -9.15 -7.42 13.24
CA LYS A 217 -9.60 -8.70 13.82
C LYS A 217 -9.40 -9.80 12.79
N VAL A 218 -8.20 -10.37 12.70
CA VAL A 218 -7.93 -11.53 11.84
C VAL A 218 -8.75 -12.72 12.35
N ARG A 219 -9.83 -13.07 11.63
CA ARG A 219 -10.55 -14.34 11.88
C ARG A 219 -9.66 -15.48 11.41
N ARG A 220 -8.88 -16.06 12.34
CA ARG A 220 -8.20 -17.33 12.11
C ARG A 220 -9.24 -18.42 11.86
N LEU A 221 -9.13 -19.16 10.76
CA LEU A 221 -9.91 -20.39 10.54
C LEU A 221 -9.64 -21.36 11.70
N SER A 222 -10.67 -22.09 12.16
CA SER A 222 -10.46 -23.09 13.20
C SER A 222 -9.51 -24.18 12.70
N VAL A 223 -8.65 -24.69 13.58
CA VAL A 223 -7.73 -25.81 13.28
C VAL A 223 -8.48 -26.98 12.64
N ARG A 224 -9.72 -27.25 13.06
CA ARG A 224 -10.58 -28.29 12.46
C ARG A 224 -10.93 -28.02 11.00
N ALA A 225 -11.16 -26.76 10.61
CA ALA A 225 -11.44 -26.39 9.23
C ALA A 225 -10.18 -26.52 8.35
N ILE A 226 -9.02 -26.13 8.89
CA ILE A 226 -7.71 -26.27 8.20
C ILE A 226 -7.36 -27.75 8.01
N VAL A 227 -7.52 -28.57 9.06
CA VAL A 227 -7.32 -30.02 9.01
C VAL A 227 -8.30 -30.68 8.04
N GLY A 228 -9.56 -30.25 8.03
CA GLY A 228 -10.57 -30.77 7.10
C GLY A 228 -10.24 -30.47 5.62
N ILE A 229 -9.80 -29.24 5.33
CA ILE A 229 -9.37 -28.84 3.98
C ILE A 229 -8.11 -29.62 3.58
N GLY A 230 -7.11 -29.73 4.47
CA GLY A 230 -5.86 -30.44 4.19
C GLY A 230 -6.02 -31.94 3.96
N LEU A 231 -6.88 -32.61 4.74
CA LEU A 231 -7.17 -34.04 4.53
C LEU A 231 -7.96 -34.27 3.24
N GLY A 232 -8.92 -33.39 2.91
CA GLY A 232 -9.68 -33.47 1.67
C GLY A 232 -8.84 -33.21 0.43
N SER A 233 -8.00 -32.17 0.44
CA SER A 233 -7.13 -31.81 -0.68
C SER A 233 -6.00 -32.82 -0.87
N GLY A 234 -5.45 -33.36 0.22
CA GLY A 234 -4.42 -34.40 0.17
C GLY A 234 -4.92 -35.70 -0.44
N PHE A 235 -6.13 -36.14 -0.06
CA PHE A 235 -6.75 -37.34 -0.62
C PHE A 235 -7.09 -37.16 -2.11
N LEU A 236 -7.66 -36.01 -2.48
CA LEU A 236 -7.97 -35.70 -3.88
C LEU A 236 -6.70 -35.59 -4.74
N SER A 237 -5.63 -34.97 -4.21
CA SER A 237 -4.34 -34.89 -4.87
C SER A 237 -3.72 -36.27 -5.07
N LEU A 238 -3.77 -37.17 -4.08
CA LEU A 238 -3.28 -38.54 -4.20
C LEU A 238 -4.03 -39.34 -5.29
N VAL A 239 -5.35 -39.19 -5.35
CA VAL A 239 -6.19 -39.85 -6.37
C VAL A 239 -5.86 -39.33 -7.77
N ILE A 240 -5.70 -38.01 -7.92
CA ILE A 240 -5.33 -37.39 -9.21
C ILE A 240 -3.91 -37.82 -9.61
N SER A 241 -2.93 -37.75 -8.71
CA SER A 241 -1.55 -38.17 -8.97
C SER A 241 -1.46 -39.65 -9.35
N PHE A 242 -2.18 -40.53 -8.65
CA PHE A 242 -2.21 -41.96 -8.98
C PHE A 242 -2.84 -42.21 -10.36
N SER A 243 -3.92 -41.51 -10.68
CA SER A 243 -4.60 -41.61 -11.98
C SER A 243 -3.70 -41.12 -13.12
N VAL A 244 -3.00 -40.00 -12.93
CA VAL A 244 -2.04 -39.45 -13.89
C VAL A 244 -0.86 -40.40 -14.09
N VAL A 245 -0.33 -41.01 -13.01
CA VAL A 245 0.74 -42.02 -13.11
C VAL A 245 0.26 -43.25 -13.87
N CYS A 246 -0.96 -43.74 -13.61
CA CYS A 246 -1.53 -44.88 -14.34
C CYS A 246 -1.69 -44.58 -15.84
N VAL A 247 -2.17 -43.37 -16.18
CA VAL A 247 -2.29 -42.92 -17.58
C VAL A 247 -0.91 -42.75 -18.21
N TRP A 248 0.05 -42.17 -17.50
CA TRP A 248 1.42 -41.98 -17.99
C TRP A 248 2.15 -43.30 -18.21
N LEU A 249 2.01 -44.29 -17.31
CA LEU A 249 2.59 -45.61 -17.48
C LEU A 249 2.00 -46.32 -18.71
N LYS A 250 0.69 -46.21 -18.92
CA LYS A 250 0.01 -46.76 -20.10
C LYS A 250 0.48 -46.12 -21.40
N VAL A 251 0.62 -44.79 -21.42
CA VAL A 251 1.14 -44.03 -22.58
C VAL A 251 2.63 -44.30 -22.82
N ARG A 252 3.39 -44.57 -21.76
CA ARG A 252 4.83 -44.84 -21.84
C ARG A 252 5.13 -46.26 -22.33
N GLU A 253 4.30 -47.24 -21.98
CA GLU A 253 4.38 -48.60 -22.53
C GLU A 253 4.15 -48.60 -24.06
N GLU A 254 3.27 -47.73 -24.56
CA GLU A 254 3.04 -47.52 -26.00
C GLU A 254 4.18 -46.74 -26.69
N ARG A 255 4.99 -45.97 -25.96
CA ARG A 255 6.10 -45.17 -26.52
C ARG A 255 7.47 -45.82 -26.41
N VAL A 256 7.65 -46.88 -25.63
CA VAL A 256 8.95 -47.59 -25.48
C VAL A 256 9.28 -48.49 -26.69
N VAL A 257 8.37 -48.63 -27.66
CA VAL A 257 8.65 -49.30 -28.95
C VAL A 257 9.28 -48.34 -29.98
N GLY A 258 9.34 -47.04 -29.71
CA GLY A 258 9.87 -46.04 -30.64
C GLY A 258 10.94 -45.15 -30.02
N GLU A 259 12.16 -45.29 -30.55
CA GLU A 259 13.26 -44.32 -30.50
C GLU A 259 14.20 -44.32 -29.27
N GLU A 260 15.38 -44.88 -29.52
CA GLU A 260 16.62 -44.68 -28.81
C GLU A 260 17.15 -43.24 -28.93
N GLY A 261 17.76 -42.74 -27.86
CA GLY A 261 18.90 -41.82 -27.96
C GLY A 261 18.62 -40.31 -27.86
N LYS A 262 18.80 -39.75 -26.65
CA LYS A 262 19.73 -38.64 -26.32
C LYS A 262 19.49 -38.14 -24.90
N ILE A 263 20.45 -38.39 -24.01
CA ILE A 263 20.53 -37.80 -22.68
C ILE A 263 21.20 -36.43 -22.81
N VAL A 264 20.43 -35.35 -22.62
CA VAL A 264 20.96 -34.03 -22.30
C VAL A 264 20.72 -33.81 -20.81
N LYS A 265 21.79 -33.74 -20.01
CA LYS A 265 21.72 -33.28 -18.62
C LYS A 265 21.26 -31.81 -18.62
N ARG A 266 20.05 -31.55 -18.12
CA ARG A 266 19.58 -30.20 -17.78
C ARG A 266 19.70 -30.00 -16.28
N ALA A 267 20.46 -28.99 -15.86
CA ALA A 267 20.41 -28.44 -14.52
C ALA A 267 18.96 -28.03 -14.19
N GLY A 268 18.48 -28.43 -13.02
CA GLY A 268 17.14 -28.08 -12.56
C GLY A 268 17.06 -26.58 -12.26
N ILE A 269 16.21 -25.87 -12.99
CA ILE A 269 15.80 -24.49 -12.66
C ILE A 269 14.51 -24.60 -11.85
N ILE A 270 14.52 -24.16 -10.59
CA ILE A 270 13.30 -23.96 -9.81
C ILE A 270 12.95 -22.48 -9.86
N LEU A 271 11.90 -22.15 -10.61
CA LEU A 271 11.35 -20.79 -10.66
C LEU A 271 10.28 -20.67 -9.57
N VAL A 272 10.52 -19.86 -8.54
CA VAL A 272 9.53 -19.58 -7.50
C VAL A 272 8.80 -18.28 -7.86
N VAL A 273 7.58 -18.40 -8.39
CA VAL A 273 6.65 -17.28 -8.58
C VAL A 273 5.80 -17.19 -7.30
N VAL A 274 6.00 -16.14 -6.51
CA VAL A 274 5.27 -15.96 -5.25
C VAL A 274 4.03 -15.10 -5.52
N SER A 275 2.86 -15.73 -5.55
CA SER A 275 1.61 -15.12 -5.10
C SER A 275 1.32 -15.65 -3.71
N GLU A 276 1.27 -14.74 -2.73
CA GLU A 276 0.89 -14.94 -1.32
C GLU A 276 1.90 -15.58 -0.37
N ILE A 277 1.85 -15.08 0.87
CA ILE A 277 2.78 -15.28 1.98
C ILE A 277 2.19 -16.36 2.89
N GLU A 278 2.92 -17.45 3.13
CA GLU A 278 2.72 -18.30 4.32
C GLU A 278 3.96 -18.24 5.21
N GLU A 279 3.71 -17.99 6.50
CA GLU A 279 4.70 -18.03 7.57
C GLU A 279 4.99 -19.48 7.96
N PHE A 280 6.26 -19.89 7.85
CA PHE A 280 6.77 -21.10 8.47
C PHE A 280 6.96 -20.87 9.98
N ASN A 281 6.28 -21.66 10.81
CA ASN A 281 6.54 -21.73 12.24
C ASN A 281 7.16 -23.09 12.59
N THR A 282 8.21 -23.04 13.41
CA THR A 282 9.05 -24.20 13.77
C THR A 282 8.42 -24.98 14.92
N GLY A 283 8.21 -26.28 14.71
CA GLY A 283 7.72 -27.21 15.73
C GLY A 283 8.68 -28.40 15.84
N SER A 284 9.24 -28.57 17.03
CA SER A 284 10.19 -29.60 17.47
C SER A 284 9.78 -31.04 17.12
N LEU A 285 10.77 -31.86 16.72
CA LEU A 285 10.79 -33.30 16.95
C LEU A 285 12.21 -33.75 17.36
N ASN A 286 12.27 -34.48 18.46
CA ASN A 286 13.48 -34.94 19.14
C ASN A 286 14.16 -36.13 18.44
N SER A 287 15.49 -36.15 18.60
CA SER A 287 16.40 -37.29 18.77
C SER A 287 16.27 -38.52 17.87
N ILE A 288 17.25 -38.70 16.98
CA ILE A 288 17.84 -40.02 16.69
C ILE A 288 19.37 -39.87 16.73
N VAL A 289 20.02 -40.67 17.58
CA VAL A 289 21.46 -40.88 17.58
C VAL A 289 21.81 -41.72 16.35
N SER A 290 22.64 -41.21 15.44
CA SER A 290 23.41 -42.06 14.53
C SER A 290 24.86 -41.59 14.44
N ILE A 291 25.73 -42.53 14.75
CA ILE A 291 27.18 -42.45 14.78
C ILE A 291 27.73 -42.23 13.36
N GLY A 292 28.69 -41.31 13.24
CA GLY A 292 29.83 -41.41 12.33
C GLY A 292 29.55 -41.37 10.82
N LEU A 293 29.54 -40.16 10.25
CA LEU A 293 30.21 -39.75 9.00
C LEU A 293 29.90 -38.25 8.82
N ARG A 294 30.91 -37.37 8.92
CA ARG A 294 30.73 -35.92 8.77
C ARG A 294 30.41 -35.64 7.29
N MET A 295 29.13 -35.72 6.90
CA MET A 295 28.71 -35.43 5.52
C MET A 295 29.13 -34.00 5.17
N LYS A 296 29.80 -33.83 4.01
CA LYS A 296 30.13 -32.49 3.49
C LYS A 296 28.82 -31.77 3.20
N LYS A 297 28.55 -30.68 3.93
CA LYS A 297 27.38 -29.82 3.70
C LYS A 297 27.40 -29.24 2.28
N GLN A 298 26.24 -29.17 1.62
CA GLN A 298 26.10 -28.62 0.27
C GLN A 298 26.39 -27.10 0.30
N PRO A 299 27.35 -26.58 -0.47
CA PRO A 299 27.64 -25.14 -0.51
C PRO A 299 26.57 -24.36 -1.26
N VAL A 300 26.15 -23.24 -0.69
CA VAL A 300 25.21 -22.28 -1.32
C VAL A 300 25.69 -20.84 -1.09
N VAL A 301 25.72 -20.06 -2.16
CA VAL A 301 25.99 -18.62 -2.10
C VAL A 301 24.68 -17.84 -2.14
N PHE A 302 24.51 -16.92 -1.19
CA PHE A 302 23.37 -16.00 -1.14
C PHE A 302 23.77 -14.64 -1.70
N LEU A 303 23.07 -14.21 -2.76
CA LEU A 303 23.27 -12.91 -3.40
C LEU A 303 22.16 -11.95 -3.00
N HIS A 304 22.49 -10.92 -2.21
CA HIS A 304 21.51 -9.93 -1.74
C HIS A 304 21.00 -9.01 -2.85
N GLY A 305 19.79 -8.46 -2.65
CA GLY A 305 19.13 -7.53 -3.57
C GLY A 305 19.56 -6.07 -3.40
N GLY A 306 18.80 -5.15 -4.00
CA GLY A 306 19.11 -3.72 -4.06
C GLY A 306 19.31 -3.25 -5.51
N PRO A 307 20.56 -3.04 -5.99
CA PRO A 307 21.88 -3.29 -5.38
C PRO A 307 22.17 -2.45 -4.12
N GLY A 308 23.27 -2.75 -3.42
CA GLY A 308 23.70 -1.95 -2.27
C GLY A 308 23.05 -2.29 -0.91
N GLY A 309 22.13 -3.27 -0.86
CA GLY A 309 21.36 -3.56 0.37
C GLY A 309 22.13 -4.25 1.50
N GLY A 310 23.14 -5.05 1.18
CA GLY A 310 23.89 -5.87 2.16
C GLY A 310 23.14 -7.11 2.64
N THR A 311 23.83 -7.95 3.40
CA THR A 311 23.29 -9.16 4.03
C THR A 311 22.86 -8.91 5.47
N SER A 312 21.99 -9.79 5.98
CA SER A 312 21.54 -9.82 7.37
C SER A 312 21.63 -11.25 7.94
N PRO A 313 21.76 -11.42 9.27
CA PRO A 313 21.74 -12.74 9.88
C PRO A 313 20.48 -13.56 9.55
N SER A 314 19.36 -12.88 9.32
CA SER A 314 18.08 -13.50 8.99
C SER A 314 18.11 -14.28 7.67
N ASN A 315 19.00 -13.92 6.73
CA ASN A 315 19.11 -14.58 5.43
C ASN A 315 19.57 -16.05 5.53
N ARG A 316 20.15 -16.46 6.66
CA ARG A 316 20.53 -17.87 6.91
C ARG A 316 19.31 -18.79 7.05
N ARG A 317 18.13 -18.26 7.41
CA ARG A 317 16.93 -19.06 7.70
C ARG A 317 16.35 -19.79 6.50
N PHE A 318 16.75 -19.41 5.28
CA PHE A 318 16.23 -20.01 4.05
C PHE A 318 16.81 -21.40 3.76
N PHE A 319 17.82 -21.81 4.52
CA PHE A 319 18.58 -23.01 4.27
C PHE A 319 18.55 -23.89 5.51
N ASP A 320 18.30 -25.19 5.30
CA ASP A 320 18.47 -26.19 6.34
C ASP A 320 19.93 -26.14 6.87
N PRO A 321 20.13 -25.81 8.16
CA PRO A 321 21.47 -25.63 8.71
C PRO A 321 22.25 -26.93 8.79
N ASP A 322 21.60 -28.11 8.78
CA ASP A 322 22.26 -29.40 8.84
C ASP A 322 22.72 -29.87 7.45
N PHE A 323 22.02 -29.45 6.40
CA PHE A 323 22.34 -29.80 5.02
C PHE A 323 23.26 -28.79 4.32
N TYR A 324 23.08 -27.48 4.55
CA TYR A 324 23.76 -26.42 3.78
C TYR A 324 24.98 -25.80 4.49
N ARG A 325 26.05 -25.57 3.72
CA ARG A 325 27.12 -24.61 4.05
C ARG A 325 26.73 -23.28 3.40
N ILE A 326 26.28 -22.32 4.21
CA ILE A 326 25.70 -21.05 3.73
C ILE A 326 26.79 -19.98 3.66
N ILE A 327 27.00 -19.40 2.47
CA ILE A 327 27.95 -18.32 2.24
C ILE A 327 27.16 -17.02 2.04
N LEU A 328 27.46 -16.03 2.90
CA LEU A 328 26.92 -14.68 2.87
C LEU A 328 28.09 -13.72 2.71
N CYS A 329 27.97 -12.76 1.80
CA CYS A 329 28.95 -11.70 1.59
C CYS A 329 28.21 -10.42 1.21
N ASP A 330 28.72 -9.29 1.70
CA ASP A 330 28.23 -7.97 1.29
C ASP A 330 28.94 -7.55 0.01
N GLN A 331 28.18 -7.13 -1.01
CA GLN A 331 28.72 -6.62 -2.28
C GLN A 331 29.50 -5.32 -2.06
N ARG A 332 30.30 -4.90 -3.06
CA ARG A 332 31.10 -3.66 -3.01
C ARG A 332 30.23 -2.46 -2.62
N GLY A 333 30.73 -1.63 -1.70
CA GLY A 333 30.04 -0.44 -1.22
C GLY A 333 28.82 -0.69 -0.30
N ALA A 334 28.45 -1.94 -0.03
CA ALA A 334 27.25 -2.29 0.73
C ALA A 334 27.56 -2.88 2.10
N GLY A 335 26.62 -2.74 3.05
CA GLY A 335 26.72 -3.38 4.37
C GLY A 335 28.05 -3.08 5.07
N ARG A 336 28.81 -4.13 5.37
CA ARG A 336 30.12 -4.06 6.03
C ARG A 336 31.31 -4.04 5.07
N SER A 337 31.08 -4.11 3.76
CA SER A 337 32.15 -4.00 2.77
C SER A 337 32.67 -2.56 2.70
N THR A 338 33.99 -2.41 2.64
CA THR A 338 34.68 -1.12 2.65
C THR A 338 35.39 -0.87 1.32
N PRO A 339 35.40 0.38 0.79
CA PRO A 339 34.80 1.58 1.37
C PRO A 339 33.27 1.60 1.21
N HIS A 340 32.57 2.06 2.24
CA HIS A 340 31.11 2.14 2.23
C HIS A 340 30.63 3.17 1.20
N ALA A 341 29.54 2.85 0.49
CA ALA A 341 28.95 3.67 -0.59
C ALA A 341 29.92 4.01 -1.75
N CYS A 342 31.02 3.26 -1.91
CA CYS A 342 31.96 3.47 -3.00
C CYS A 342 31.40 3.00 -4.35
N LEU A 343 31.53 3.85 -5.36
CA LEU A 343 31.12 3.56 -6.75
C LEU A 343 32.31 3.24 -7.67
N GLU A 344 33.54 3.45 -7.20
CA GLU A 344 34.75 3.10 -7.94
C GLU A 344 34.84 1.58 -8.10
N ASP A 345 35.08 1.12 -9.33
CA ASP A 345 35.12 -0.30 -9.69
C ASP A 345 33.93 -1.10 -9.15
N ASN A 346 32.73 -0.52 -9.16
CA ASN A 346 31.53 -1.14 -8.63
C ASN A 346 30.54 -1.49 -9.76
N THR A 347 30.96 -2.37 -10.66
CA THR A 347 30.14 -2.85 -11.79
C THR A 347 29.63 -4.28 -11.59
N THR A 348 28.66 -4.70 -12.41
CA THR A 348 28.17 -6.10 -12.41
C THR A 348 29.31 -7.10 -12.58
N TRP A 349 30.28 -6.80 -13.45
CA TRP A 349 31.39 -7.70 -13.77
C TRP A 349 32.43 -7.76 -12.64
N ASP A 350 32.62 -6.65 -11.94
CA ASP A 350 33.44 -6.60 -10.72
C ASP A 350 32.87 -7.49 -9.62
N LEU A 351 31.54 -7.44 -9.42
CA LEU A 351 30.86 -8.31 -8.45
C LEU A 351 30.94 -9.79 -8.84
N ILE A 352 30.87 -10.12 -10.14
CA ILE A 352 31.07 -11.49 -10.61
C ILE A 352 32.49 -11.98 -10.32
N ASN A 353 33.50 -11.13 -10.52
CA ASN A 353 34.89 -11.45 -10.19
C ASN A 353 35.08 -11.66 -8.68
N ASP A 354 34.40 -10.89 -7.84
CA ASP A 354 34.45 -11.07 -6.38
C ASP A 354 33.80 -12.37 -5.92
N ILE A 355 32.70 -12.78 -6.57
CA ILE A 355 32.04 -14.06 -6.31
C ILE A 355 33.01 -15.23 -6.61
N GLU A 356 33.76 -15.17 -7.71
CA GLU A 356 34.79 -16.19 -8.02
C GLU A 356 35.95 -16.16 -7.01
N LYS A 357 36.48 -14.98 -6.67
CA LYS A 357 37.52 -14.85 -5.65
C LYS A 357 37.08 -15.44 -4.31
N LEU A 358 35.83 -15.21 -3.92
CA LEU A 358 35.26 -15.77 -2.70
C LEU A 358 35.13 -17.30 -2.79
N ARG A 359 34.67 -17.81 -3.94
CA ARG A 359 34.54 -19.25 -4.19
C ARG A 359 35.90 -19.95 -4.09
N GLU A 360 36.92 -19.39 -4.73
CA GLU A 360 38.30 -19.88 -4.71
C GLU A 360 38.91 -19.79 -3.31
N HIS A 361 38.75 -18.66 -2.62
CA HIS A 361 39.24 -18.46 -1.26
C HIS A 361 38.65 -19.47 -0.25
N LEU A 362 37.42 -19.94 -0.48
CA LEU A 362 36.74 -20.91 0.38
C LEU A 362 36.93 -22.38 -0.06
N ASP A 363 37.73 -22.63 -1.09
CA ASP A 363 38.00 -23.93 -1.72
C ASP A 363 36.72 -24.66 -2.15
N ILE A 364 35.77 -23.94 -2.76
CA ILE A 364 34.48 -24.50 -3.20
C ILE A 364 34.53 -24.77 -4.71
N PRO A 365 34.45 -26.03 -5.20
CA PRO A 365 34.55 -26.31 -6.65
C PRO A 365 33.31 -25.86 -7.42
N GLU A 366 32.12 -26.13 -6.89
CA GLU A 366 30.81 -25.76 -7.42
C GLU A 366 29.85 -25.49 -6.25
N TRP A 367 28.84 -24.65 -6.46
CA TRP A 367 27.84 -24.34 -5.44
C TRP A 367 26.45 -24.04 -6.01
N GLN A 368 25.44 -24.03 -5.15
CA GLN A 368 24.11 -23.54 -5.49
C GLN A 368 24.09 -22.02 -5.41
N VAL A 369 23.39 -21.36 -6.34
CA VAL A 369 23.23 -19.90 -6.35
C VAL A 369 21.81 -19.52 -5.94
N PHE A 370 21.67 -18.72 -4.89
CA PHE A 370 20.39 -18.18 -4.44
C PHE A 370 20.38 -16.66 -4.59
N GLY A 371 19.37 -16.09 -5.24
CA GLY A 371 19.27 -14.64 -5.41
C GLY A 371 17.85 -14.14 -5.68
N GLY A 372 17.50 -12.99 -5.13
CA GLY A 372 16.20 -12.36 -5.40
C GLY A 372 16.27 -10.86 -5.65
N SER A 373 15.31 -10.31 -6.40
CA SER A 373 15.36 -8.93 -6.91
C SER A 373 16.65 -8.71 -7.71
N TRP A 374 17.44 -7.67 -7.46
CA TRP A 374 18.80 -7.51 -8.02
C TRP A 374 19.69 -8.76 -7.85
N GLY A 375 19.56 -9.48 -6.73
CA GLY A 375 20.30 -10.72 -6.52
C GLY A 375 19.97 -11.80 -7.56
N SER A 376 18.77 -11.78 -8.16
CA SER A 376 18.41 -12.65 -9.28
C SER A 376 19.09 -12.24 -10.59
N THR A 377 19.27 -10.93 -10.82
CA THR A 377 20.04 -10.39 -11.94
C THR A 377 21.49 -10.84 -11.85
N LEU A 378 22.11 -10.68 -10.68
CA LEU A 378 23.49 -11.08 -10.44
C LEU A 378 23.66 -12.61 -10.50
N ALA A 379 22.70 -13.37 -9.97
CA ALA A 379 22.69 -14.83 -10.08
C ALA A 379 22.66 -15.30 -11.53
N LEU A 380 21.82 -14.70 -12.38
CA LEU A 380 21.74 -15.02 -13.80
C LEU A 380 23.04 -14.67 -14.52
N ALA A 381 23.57 -13.46 -14.31
CA ALA A 381 24.82 -13.02 -14.94
C ALA A 381 26.00 -13.92 -14.55
N TYR A 382 26.17 -14.20 -13.25
CA TYR A 382 27.21 -15.12 -12.75
C TYR A 382 27.07 -16.52 -13.36
N SER A 383 25.86 -17.08 -13.38
CA SER A 383 25.61 -18.44 -13.89
C SER A 383 25.77 -18.54 -15.41
N GLN A 384 25.59 -17.44 -16.14
CA GLN A 384 25.89 -17.37 -17.57
C GLN A 384 27.39 -17.31 -17.84
N SER A 385 28.15 -16.59 -17.01
CA SER A 385 29.61 -16.47 -17.14
C SER A 385 30.37 -17.71 -16.66
N HIS A 386 29.84 -18.42 -15.66
CA HIS A 386 30.48 -19.58 -15.02
C HIS A 386 29.50 -20.77 -14.86
N PRO A 387 28.90 -21.27 -15.95
CA PRO A 387 27.88 -22.32 -15.87
C PRO A 387 28.37 -23.62 -15.24
N GLU A 388 29.67 -23.93 -15.38
CA GLU A 388 30.33 -25.09 -14.79
C GLU A 388 30.56 -24.98 -13.28
N LYS A 389 30.34 -23.81 -12.68
CA LYS A 389 30.49 -23.59 -11.22
C LYS A 389 29.16 -23.67 -10.47
N VAL A 390 28.04 -23.85 -11.20
CA VAL A 390 26.69 -23.73 -10.65
C VAL A 390 25.97 -25.07 -10.68
N THR A 391 25.71 -25.61 -9.48
CA THR A 391 24.97 -26.88 -9.30
C THR A 391 23.45 -26.72 -9.47
N GLY A 392 22.93 -25.51 -9.23
CA GLY A 392 21.50 -25.19 -9.32
C GLY A 392 21.23 -23.74 -8.91
N MET A 393 20.06 -23.22 -9.30
CA MET A 393 19.66 -21.84 -9.04
C MET A 393 18.29 -21.77 -8.36
N VAL A 394 18.16 -20.89 -7.36
CA VAL A 394 16.88 -20.51 -6.76
C VAL A 394 16.72 -19.01 -6.89
N LEU A 395 15.71 -18.60 -7.66
CA LEU A 395 15.47 -17.20 -8.01
C LEU A 395 14.11 -16.72 -7.50
N ARG A 396 14.05 -15.48 -6.99
CA ARG A 396 12.81 -14.86 -6.48
C ARG A 396 12.68 -13.41 -6.96
N GLY A 397 11.50 -13.02 -7.44
CA GLY A 397 11.26 -11.63 -7.87
C GLY A 397 12.22 -11.22 -8.98
N ILE A 398 12.09 -11.88 -10.13
CA ILE A 398 13.02 -11.78 -11.25
C ILE A 398 13.14 -10.34 -11.72
N PHE A 399 14.39 -9.85 -11.80
CA PHE A 399 14.71 -8.53 -12.35
C PHE A 399 15.76 -8.70 -13.45
N LEU A 400 15.39 -8.34 -14.69
CA LEU A 400 16.26 -8.52 -15.86
C LEU A 400 16.91 -7.22 -16.31
N LEU A 401 16.66 -6.12 -15.59
CA LEU A 401 17.24 -4.80 -15.86
C LEU A 401 16.92 -4.26 -17.25
N ARG A 402 15.84 -4.75 -17.88
CA ARG A 402 15.35 -4.24 -19.16
C ARG A 402 14.87 -2.81 -18.96
N LYS A 403 15.09 -1.94 -19.94
CA LYS A 403 14.63 -0.53 -19.90
C LYS A 403 13.17 -0.40 -19.45
N LYS A 404 12.27 -1.23 -19.98
CA LYS A 404 10.84 -1.22 -19.58
C LYS A 404 10.58 -1.52 -18.10
N GLU A 405 11.43 -2.29 -17.42
CA GLU A 405 11.30 -2.59 -15.99
C GLU A 405 11.81 -1.41 -15.15
N LEU A 406 12.86 -0.75 -15.61
CA LEU A 406 13.37 0.49 -15.03
C LEU A 406 12.36 1.63 -15.19
N ASP A 407 11.86 1.84 -16.42
CA ASP A 407 10.82 2.84 -16.71
C ASP A 407 9.55 2.57 -15.89
N TRP A 408 9.14 1.29 -15.79
CA TRP A 408 8.00 0.92 -14.96
C TRP A 408 8.19 1.35 -13.51
N PHE A 409 9.35 1.11 -12.91
CA PHE A 409 9.54 1.40 -11.49
C PHE A 409 9.88 2.88 -11.21
N TYR A 410 10.66 3.52 -12.08
CA TYR A 410 11.26 4.84 -11.86
C TYR A 410 10.76 5.95 -12.78
N GLU A 411 9.90 5.68 -13.77
CA GLU A 411 9.42 6.70 -14.72
C GLU A 411 7.89 6.76 -14.80
N GLY A 412 7.19 6.20 -13.81
CA GLY A 412 5.75 6.41 -13.62
C GLY A 412 4.84 5.19 -13.74
N GLY A 413 5.36 3.99 -14.00
CA GLY A 413 4.54 2.76 -14.03
C GLY A 413 3.99 2.41 -12.64
N ALA A 414 4.87 2.14 -11.68
CA ALA A 414 4.52 1.88 -10.28
C ALA A 414 3.85 3.10 -9.62
N ALA A 415 4.17 4.31 -10.07
CA ALA A 415 3.53 5.54 -9.63
C ALA A 415 2.02 5.55 -9.84
N ALA A 416 1.53 4.90 -10.89
CA ALA A 416 0.09 4.79 -11.14
C ALA A 416 -0.64 3.95 -10.08
N ILE A 417 0.09 3.08 -9.38
CA ILE A 417 -0.44 2.20 -8.33
C ILE A 417 -0.21 2.82 -6.94
N PHE A 418 0.90 3.54 -6.75
CA PHE A 418 1.32 4.16 -5.48
C PHE A 418 1.62 5.66 -5.65
N PRO A 419 0.63 6.49 -6.04
CA PRO A 419 0.86 7.91 -6.31
C PRO A 419 1.27 8.68 -5.05
N ASP A 420 0.77 8.30 -3.88
CA ASP A 420 1.07 8.87 -2.57
C ASP A 420 2.54 8.66 -2.14
N ALA A 421 3.12 7.51 -2.50
CA ALA A 421 4.56 7.26 -2.30
C ALA A 421 5.42 7.91 -3.39
N TRP A 422 4.88 8.02 -4.61
CA TRP A 422 5.59 8.59 -5.75
C TRP A 422 5.73 10.10 -5.70
N GLU A 423 4.69 10.82 -5.27
CA GLU A 423 4.68 12.29 -5.26
C GLU A 423 5.84 12.89 -4.44
N PRO A 424 6.12 12.44 -3.20
CA PRO A 424 7.29 12.91 -2.45
C PRO A 424 8.62 12.61 -3.15
N PHE A 425 8.76 11.44 -3.80
CA PHE A 425 9.96 11.08 -4.57
C PHE A 425 10.10 11.94 -5.83
N ARG A 426 9.00 12.22 -6.53
CA ARG A 426 8.95 13.11 -7.70
C ARG A 426 9.31 14.54 -7.31
N ASP A 427 8.83 15.01 -6.17
CA ASP A 427 8.90 16.41 -5.79
C ASP A 427 10.28 16.87 -5.32
N LEU A 428 11.20 15.92 -5.07
CA LEU A 428 12.63 16.19 -4.94
C LEU A 428 13.29 16.62 -6.27
N ILE A 429 12.63 16.37 -7.40
CA ILE A 429 13.11 16.73 -8.74
C ILE A 429 12.34 17.98 -9.25
N PRO A 430 13.04 19.06 -9.63
CA PRO A 430 12.46 20.24 -10.26
C PRO A 430 11.64 19.87 -11.49
N GLU A 431 10.51 20.56 -11.71
CA GLU A 431 9.56 20.23 -12.76
C GLU A 431 10.17 20.13 -14.16
N ASN A 432 11.13 21.00 -14.48
CA ASN A 432 11.84 21.02 -15.75
C ASN A 432 12.81 19.83 -15.95
N GLU A 433 13.10 19.05 -14.90
CA GLU A 433 13.97 17.87 -14.96
C GLU A 433 13.18 16.54 -14.88
N ARG A 434 11.85 16.59 -14.72
CA ARG A 434 10.98 15.40 -14.56
C ARG A 434 10.74 14.60 -15.85
N GLY A 435 11.44 14.92 -16.94
CA GLY A 435 11.37 14.15 -18.20
C GLY A 435 12.12 12.81 -18.16
N SER A 436 13.00 12.63 -17.17
CA SER A 436 13.68 11.36 -16.85
C SER A 436 14.16 11.44 -15.41
N PHE A 437 13.46 10.77 -14.49
CA PHE A 437 13.86 10.76 -13.08
C PHE A 437 15.21 10.08 -12.88
N ILE A 438 15.51 9.02 -13.64
CA ILE A 438 16.82 8.36 -13.58
C ILE A 438 17.93 9.35 -13.94
N SER A 439 17.76 10.14 -15.01
CA SER A 439 18.75 11.15 -15.41
C SER A 439 18.86 12.27 -14.37
N ALA A 440 17.73 12.71 -13.82
CA ALA A 440 17.69 13.77 -12.83
C ALA A 440 18.39 13.36 -11.52
N TYR A 441 18.15 12.15 -11.03
CA TYR A 441 18.84 11.63 -9.84
C TYR A 441 20.31 11.36 -10.10
N SER A 442 20.67 10.82 -11.27
CA SER A 442 22.08 10.64 -11.66
C SER A 442 22.84 11.97 -11.69
N LYS A 443 22.23 13.03 -12.25
CA LYS A 443 22.80 14.38 -12.25
C LYS A 443 23.11 14.86 -10.83
N ARG A 444 22.21 14.62 -9.86
CA ARG A 444 22.40 15.03 -8.46
C ARG A 444 23.52 14.24 -7.77
N LEU A 445 23.59 12.94 -8.03
CA LEU A 445 24.61 12.07 -7.44
C LEU A 445 26.02 12.35 -7.97
N ASN A 446 26.15 12.86 -9.20
CA ASN A 446 27.43 13.03 -9.89
C ASN A 446 27.82 14.49 -10.19
N SER A 447 27.02 15.48 -9.77
CA SER A 447 27.35 16.89 -10.03
C SER A 447 28.37 17.41 -9.02
N ASP A 448 29.37 18.17 -9.47
CA ASP A 448 30.27 18.91 -8.58
C ASP A 448 29.64 20.21 -8.02
N ASN A 449 28.47 20.60 -8.53
CA ASN A 449 27.75 21.78 -8.09
C ASN A 449 26.90 21.44 -6.86
N ILE A 450 27.23 22.03 -5.71
CA ILE A 450 26.59 21.77 -4.42
C ILE A 450 25.09 22.16 -4.36
N GLU A 451 24.67 23.16 -5.14
CA GLU A 451 23.25 23.55 -5.26
C GLU A 451 22.47 22.51 -6.09
N THR A 452 23.12 21.90 -7.08
CA THR A 452 22.55 20.79 -7.86
C THR A 452 22.57 19.49 -7.08
N GLN A 453 23.60 19.23 -6.27
CA GLN A 453 23.63 18.07 -5.37
C GLN A 453 22.52 18.13 -4.33
N GLY A 454 22.11 19.34 -3.89
CA GLY A 454 21.01 19.60 -2.98
C GLY A 454 21.01 18.69 -1.75
N ARG A 455 21.52 19.16 -0.59
CA ARG A 455 21.59 18.39 0.68
C ARG A 455 20.27 17.66 0.99
N TYR A 456 20.16 16.42 0.54
CA TYR A 456 19.11 15.49 0.90
C TYR A 456 19.79 14.17 1.24
N ASP A 457 19.92 13.93 2.54
CA ASP A 457 20.23 12.61 3.08
C ASP A 457 19.13 11.64 2.66
N VAL A 458 19.48 10.71 1.77
CA VAL A 458 18.60 9.66 1.25
C VAL A 458 18.95 8.29 1.81
N CYS A 459 19.81 8.18 2.83
CA CYS A 459 20.28 6.87 3.29
C CYS A 459 19.28 6.19 4.22
N CYS A 460 18.67 6.89 5.18
CA CYS A 460 17.76 6.29 6.15
C CYS A 460 16.75 7.30 6.71
N PRO A 461 15.47 7.27 6.33
CA PRO A 461 14.42 8.04 7.00
C PRO A 461 14.38 7.70 8.50
N MET A 462 14.22 8.70 9.37
CA MET A 462 14.08 8.55 10.83
C MET A 462 13.05 7.48 11.25
N MET A 463 12.05 7.25 10.38
CA MET A 463 11.03 6.22 10.54
C MET A 463 11.62 4.81 10.73
N SER A 464 12.74 4.48 10.10
CA SER A 464 13.40 3.18 10.26
C SER A 464 13.96 2.95 11.67
N ALA A 465 14.52 3.98 12.30
CA ALA A 465 15.00 3.92 13.69
C ALA A 465 13.84 3.86 14.69
N TRP A 466 12.75 4.56 14.38
CA TRP A 466 11.50 4.54 15.16
C TRP A 466 10.82 3.16 15.12
N ASP A 467 10.77 2.53 13.94
CA ASP A 467 10.17 1.21 13.77
C ASP A 467 11.02 0.10 14.40
N LEU A 468 12.35 0.25 14.44
CA LEU A 468 13.25 -0.66 15.17
C LEU A 468 13.06 -0.57 16.69
N HIS A 469 12.94 0.64 17.25
CA HIS A 469 12.68 0.81 18.69
C HIS A 469 11.30 0.26 19.10
N LYS A 470 10.28 0.38 18.24
CA LYS A 470 8.98 -0.28 18.46
C LYS A 470 9.09 -1.80 18.49
N ALA A 471 9.95 -2.37 17.65
CA ALA A 471 10.19 -3.82 17.60
C ALA A 471 11.14 -4.33 18.70
N TRP A 472 11.90 -3.44 19.34
CA TRP A 472 12.81 -3.74 20.46
C TRP A 472 12.66 -2.68 21.57
N PRO A 473 11.60 -2.77 22.40
CA PRO A 473 11.22 -1.70 23.33
C PRO A 473 12.24 -1.44 24.44
N GLU A 474 13.06 -2.43 24.78
CA GLU A 474 14.10 -2.32 25.81
C GLU A 474 15.33 -1.51 25.34
N ALA A 475 15.47 -1.25 24.03
CA ALA A 475 16.52 -0.39 23.50
C ALA A 475 16.16 1.09 23.72
N GLU A 476 17.07 1.92 24.25
CA GLU A 476 16.83 3.36 24.43
C GLU A 476 17.00 4.10 23.09
N LEU A 477 15.92 4.70 22.56
CA LEU A 477 15.98 5.53 21.35
C LEU A 477 16.17 7.01 21.70
N LYS A 478 17.20 7.64 21.13
CA LYS A 478 17.47 9.07 21.25
C LYS A 478 17.43 9.73 19.86
N VAL A 479 16.59 10.75 19.73
CA VAL A 479 16.46 11.57 18.51
C VAL A 479 17.12 12.92 18.80
N ILE A 480 18.09 13.31 17.96
CA ILE A 480 18.83 14.56 18.09
C ILE A 480 18.20 15.59 17.14
N PRO A 481 17.57 16.67 17.65
CA PRO A 481 16.69 17.52 16.86
C PRO A 481 17.39 18.33 15.75
N ASP A 482 18.70 18.57 15.89
CA ASP A 482 19.46 19.46 15.01
C ASP A 482 20.68 18.78 14.37
N ALA A 483 20.62 17.46 14.10
CA ALA A 483 21.73 16.70 13.50
C ALA A 483 21.31 15.83 12.29
N GLY A 484 22.21 15.64 11.31
CA GLY A 484 22.06 14.82 10.11
C GLY A 484 22.58 13.38 10.26
N HIS A 485 22.94 12.71 9.14
CA HIS A 485 23.32 11.28 9.15
C HIS A 485 24.66 10.98 9.83
N SER A 486 25.58 11.95 9.87
CA SER A 486 26.98 11.68 10.21
C SER A 486 27.16 11.47 11.71
N ALA A 487 27.74 10.33 12.10
CA ALA A 487 28.04 9.99 13.49
C ALA A 487 29.03 10.96 14.18
N ASN A 488 29.71 11.82 13.43
CA ASN A 488 30.66 12.81 13.93
C ASN A 488 30.02 14.17 14.23
N GLU A 489 28.71 14.34 14.02
CA GLU A 489 28.03 15.59 14.36
C GLU A 489 28.01 15.81 15.87
N PRO A 490 28.22 17.06 16.36
CA PRO A 490 28.46 17.32 17.78
C PRO A 490 27.41 16.73 18.73
N GLY A 491 26.12 16.83 18.37
CA GLY A 491 25.02 16.26 19.16
C GLY A 491 24.95 14.73 19.12
N ILE A 492 25.35 14.11 18.01
CA ILE A 492 25.36 12.65 17.84
C ILE A 492 26.57 12.04 18.54
N ALA A 493 27.75 12.63 18.39
CA ALA A 493 28.98 12.17 19.02
C ALA A 493 28.88 12.17 20.56
N VAL A 494 28.27 13.21 21.14
CA VAL A 494 28.05 13.31 22.61
C VAL A 494 27.13 12.20 23.14
N GLU A 495 26.04 11.91 22.43
CA GLU A 495 25.08 10.88 22.86
C GLU A 495 25.61 9.46 22.60
N LEU A 496 26.41 9.25 21.55
CA LEU A 496 27.11 7.97 21.32
C LEU A 496 28.16 7.67 22.41
N VAL A 497 28.92 8.68 22.85
CA VAL A 497 29.86 8.54 23.97
C VAL A 497 29.10 8.23 25.27
N THR A 498 27.99 8.92 25.51
CA THR A 498 27.13 8.71 26.69
C THR A 498 26.51 7.31 26.72
N ALA A 499 26.03 6.81 25.58
CA ALA A 499 25.48 5.47 25.44
C ALA A 499 26.55 4.38 25.70
N ASN A 500 27.78 4.58 25.20
CA ASN A 500 28.88 3.65 25.41
C ASN A 500 29.35 3.60 26.88
N GLU A 501 29.41 4.73 27.58
CA GLU A 501 29.74 4.73 29.02
C GLU A 501 28.64 4.10 29.88
N LYS A 502 27.36 4.30 29.54
CA LYS A 502 26.23 3.56 30.16
C LYS A 502 26.38 2.05 29.97
N LEU A 503 26.68 1.59 28.75
CA LEU A 503 26.82 0.17 28.43
C LEU A 503 28.00 -0.48 29.18
N LYS A 504 29.13 0.23 29.27
CA LYS A 504 30.32 -0.18 30.03
C LYS A 504 30.04 -0.36 31.53
N ILE A 505 29.20 0.49 32.12
CA ILE A 505 28.77 0.37 33.52
C ILE A 505 27.85 -0.85 33.71
N ILE A 506 26.90 -1.08 32.80
CA ILE A 506 25.99 -2.24 32.81
C ILE A 506 26.77 -3.56 32.70
N LEU A 507 27.81 -3.61 31.87
CA LEU A 507 28.68 -4.78 31.72
C LEU A 507 29.53 -5.04 32.97
N LYS A 508 30.05 -3.99 33.64
CA LYS A 508 30.76 -4.11 34.91
C LYS A 508 29.89 -4.60 36.08
N THR A 509 28.59 -4.30 36.06
CA THR A 509 27.64 -4.74 37.10
C THR A 509 27.07 -6.14 36.84
N LYS A 510 26.94 -6.58 35.58
CA LYS A 510 26.55 -7.97 35.24
C LYS A 510 27.67 -9.01 35.36
N GLY A 511 28.94 -8.58 35.40
CA GLY A 511 30.09 -9.44 35.71
C GLY A 511 30.25 -9.82 37.19
N GLY A 512 29.31 -9.41 38.07
CA GLY A 512 29.34 -9.68 39.51
C GLY A 512 28.65 -10.97 39.96
N SER A 513 28.28 -11.88 39.05
CA SER A 513 27.80 -13.21 39.42
C SER A 513 28.37 -14.30 38.51
N ASN A 514 29.60 -14.72 38.90
CA ASN A 514 30.32 -15.96 38.59
C ASN A 514 30.87 -16.08 37.14
N TYR A 515 32.17 -16.03 36.85
CA TYR A 515 33.43 -16.11 37.61
C TYR A 515 34.44 -15.10 37.07
#